data_AF-A0A1W1C932-F1
#
_entry.id   AF-A0A1W1C932-F1
#
_cell.length_a   1.000
_cell.length_b   1.000
_cell.length_c   1.000
_cell.angle_alpha   90.00
_cell.angle_beta   90.00
_cell.angle_gamma   90.00
#
_symmetry.space_group_name_H-M   'P 1'
#
loop_
_entity.id
_entity.type
_entity.pdbx_description
1 polymer ?
#
loop_
_entity_poly.entity_id
_entity_poly.type
_entity_poly.pdbx_seq_one_letter_code
_entity_poly.pdbx_strand_id
1 'polypeptide(L)'
;MSYKKWYESHAQKHAEILKSLSHLSKEEVIEYFDFDNMKIKHPEFCPLYPKDQKCHDIESLNCYFCACMHFRFDDNSIKVEGGKRVYSYCSIESKNSATFETKDSIHNDCSNCKVPHKAHVIKKYFDRDWRVVMQDCDISED
;
A
#
# COMPACT_ATOMS: atom_id res chain seq x y z
N MET A 1 -2.21 14.69 -4.50
CA MET A 1 -2.46 13.59 -5.45
C MET A 1 -3.63 12.79 -4.92
N SER A 2 -4.55 12.36 -5.78
CA SER A 2 -5.72 11.55 -5.37
C SER A 2 -5.30 10.09 -5.11
N TYR A 3 -6.13 9.31 -4.42
CA TYR A 3 -5.86 7.90 -4.15
C TYR A 3 -5.82 7.08 -5.45
N LYS A 4 -6.77 7.28 -6.36
CA LYS A 4 -6.82 6.57 -7.65
C LYS A 4 -5.56 6.81 -8.48
N LYS A 5 -5.10 8.08 -8.54
CA LYS A 5 -3.86 8.42 -9.26
C LYS A 5 -2.63 7.74 -8.64
N TRP A 6 -2.55 7.69 -7.30
CA TRP A 6 -1.45 6.99 -6.62
C TRP A 6 -1.52 5.49 -6.88
N TYR A 7 -2.71 4.88 -6.75
CA TYR A 7 -2.96 3.46 -6.98
C TYR A 7 -2.51 3.00 -8.36
N GLU A 8 -2.96 3.70 -9.41
CA GLU A 8 -2.62 3.40 -10.79
C GLU A 8 -1.11 3.53 -11.06
N SER A 9 -0.51 4.62 -10.58
CA SER A 9 0.94 4.84 -10.73
C SER A 9 1.76 3.80 -9.97
N HIS A 10 1.34 3.43 -8.76
CA HIS A 10 2.04 2.42 -7.96
C HIS A 10 1.94 1.03 -8.58
N ALA A 11 0.75 0.64 -9.04
CA ALA A 11 0.53 -0.63 -9.75
C ALA A 11 1.43 -0.75 -10.99
N GLN A 12 1.57 0.33 -11.77
CA GLN A 12 2.46 0.34 -12.93
C GLN A 12 3.93 0.14 -12.52
N LYS A 13 4.44 0.92 -11.57
CA LYS A 13 5.82 0.77 -11.06
C LYS A 13 6.08 -0.65 -10.56
N HIS A 14 5.12 -1.22 -9.83
CA HIS A 14 5.24 -2.59 -9.31
C HIS A 14 5.30 -3.63 -10.44
N ALA A 15 4.44 -3.51 -11.45
CA ALA A 15 4.44 -4.39 -12.61
C ALA A 15 5.75 -4.32 -13.43
N GLU A 16 6.32 -3.13 -13.59
CA GLU A 16 7.61 -2.93 -14.27
C GLU A 16 8.75 -3.68 -13.55
N ILE A 17 8.80 -3.59 -12.21
CA ILE A 17 9.75 -4.35 -11.40
C ILE A 17 9.52 -5.85 -11.60
N LEU A 18 8.27 -6.34 -11.46
CA LEU A 18 8.00 -7.77 -11.57
C LEU A 18 8.25 -8.37 -12.95
N LYS A 19 8.15 -7.59 -14.01
CA LYS A 19 8.55 -8.00 -15.37
C LYS A 19 10.04 -8.37 -15.41
N SER A 20 10.90 -7.54 -14.78
CA SER A 20 12.34 -7.81 -14.65
C SER A 20 12.66 -9.03 -13.77
N LEU A 21 11.75 -9.38 -12.86
CA LEU A 21 11.88 -10.50 -11.90
C LEU A 21 11.09 -11.74 -12.34
N SER A 22 10.73 -11.85 -13.61
CA SER A 22 9.94 -12.98 -14.14
C SER A 22 10.60 -14.35 -13.96
N HIS A 23 11.93 -14.38 -13.87
CA HIS A 23 12.73 -15.58 -13.65
C HIS A 23 12.81 -16.02 -12.18
N LEU A 24 12.41 -15.16 -11.24
CA LEU A 24 12.47 -15.46 -9.81
C LEU A 24 11.23 -16.22 -9.33
N SER A 25 11.42 -17.09 -8.35
CA SER A 25 10.34 -17.71 -7.58
C SER A 25 9.57 -16.68 -6.73
N LYS A 26 8.43 -17.10 -6.19
CA LYS A 26 7.64 -16.29 -5.26
C LYS A 26 8.46 -15.87 -4.03
N GLU A 27 9.16 -16.81 -3.42
CA GLU A 27 10.00 -16.57 -2.25
C GLU A 27 11.11 -15.55 -2.54
N GLU A 28 11.80 -15.71 -3.66
CA GLU A 28 12.85 -14.77 -4.11
C GLU A 28 12.30 -13.38 -4.42
N VAL A 29 11.11 -13.28 -5.03
CA VAL A 29 10.44 -12.00 -5.24
C VAL A 29 10.11 -11.33 -3.90
N ILE A 30 9.58 -12.07 -2.94
CA ILE A 30 9.27 -11.50 -1.62
C ILE A 30 10.56 -10.97 -0.96
N GLU A 31 11.64 -11.74 -0.94
CA GLU A 31 12.92 -11.29 -0.39
C GLU A 31 13.51 -10.08 -1.15
N TYR A 32 13.36 -10.06 -2.49
CA TYR A 32 13.79 -8.94 -3.31
C TYR A 32 13.13 -7.62 -2.89
N PHE A 33 11.86 -7.67 -2.48
CA PHE A 33 11.09 -6.49 -2.07
C PHE A 33 11.38 -6.01 -0.63
N ASP A 34 12.36 -6.58 0.07
CA ASP A 34 12.85 -6.02 1.32
C ASP A 34 13.33 -4.56 1.12
N PHE A 35 13.09 -3.71 2.12
CA PHE A 35 13.47 -2.29 2.11
C PHE A 35 14.92 -2.06 1.71
N ASP A 36 15.85 -2.82 2.30
CA ASP A 36 17.29 -2.61 2.07
C ASP A 36 17.69 -3.00 0.65
N ASN A 37 16.99 -3.98 0.06
CA ASN A 37 17.15 -4.35 -1.34
C ASN A 37 16.53 -3.32 -2.28
N MET A 38 15.29 -2.91 -2.00
CA MET A 38 14.53 -2.00 -2.86
C MET A 38 15.13 -0.60 -2.91
N LYS A 39 15.66 -0.09 -1.81
CA LYS A 39 16.28 1.25 -1.78
C LYS A 39 17.53 1.35 -2.67
N ILE A 40 18.26 0.24 -2.83
CA ILE A 40 19.46 0.15 -3.67
C ILE A 40 19.08 -0.07 -5.13
N LYS A 41 18.17 -1.03 -5.39
CA LYS A 41 17.87 -1.48 -6.76
C LYS A 41 16.84 -0.60 -7.47
N HIS A 42 15.94 0.04 -6.72
CA HIS A 42 14.82 0.84 -7.22
C HIS A 42 14.59 2.12 -6.38
N PRO A 43 15.59 3.02 -6.25
CA PRO A 43 15.51 4.20 -5.37
C PRO A 43 14.32 5.13 -5.67
N GLU A 44 13.84 5.17 -6.92
CA GLU A 44 12.70 6.01 -7.36
C GLU A 44 11.31 5.38 -7.11
N PHE A 45 11.27 4.13 -6.60
CA PHE A 45 10.02 3.46 -6.29
C PHE A 45 9.31 4.11 -5.11
N CYS A 46 10.06 4.50 -4.07
CA CYS A 46 9.57 5.12 -2.86
C CYS A 46 10.38 6.39 -2.51
N PRO A 47 9.72 7.53 -2.23
CA PRO A 47 10.42 8.78 -1.89
C PRO A 47 11.21 8.73 -0.57
N LEU A 48 11.05 7.68 0.23
CA LEU A 48 11.80 7.48 1.47
C LEU A 48 13.11 6.71 1.26
N TYR A 49 13.26 5.99 0.14
CA TYR A 49 14.47 5.23 -0.14
C TYR A 49 15.72 6.10 -0.24
N PRO A 50 15.72 7.24 -0.96
CA PRO A 50 16.91 8.11 -1.01
C PRO A 50 17.25 8.78 0.33
N LYS A 51 16.32 8.74 1.30
CA LYS A 51 16.48 9.30 2.65
C LYS A 51 16.91 8.24 3.67
N ASP A 52 17.06 6.99 3.23
CA ASP A 52 17.32 5.83 4.09
C ASP A 52 16.31 5.71 5.27
N GLN A 53 15.04 6.03 5.01
CA GLN A 53 14.00 6.08 6.03
C GLN A 53 12.95 4.97 5.82
N LYS A 54 12.73 4.13 6.84
CA LYS A 54 11.63 3.17 6.87
C LYS A 54 10.29 3.87 7.13
N CYS A 55 9.21 3.42 6.46
CA CYS A 55 7.86 3.97 6.68
C CYS A 55 7.22 3.48 7.98
N HIS A 56 7.61 2.31 8.46
CA HIS A 56 7.21 1.76 9.75
C HIS A 56 8.43 1.26 10.51
N ASP A 57 8.42 1.47 11.81
CA ASP A 57 9.44 0.93 12.69
C ASP A 57 9.23 -0.58 12.90
N ILE A 58 9.82 -1.38 12.02
CA ILE A 58 9.84 -2.84 12.06
C ILE A 58 11.21 -3.33 11.61
N GLU A 59 11.67 -4.42 12.23
CA GLU A 59 12.97 -5.02 11.95
C GLU A 59 13.13 -5.36 10.47
N SER A 60 12.26 -6.24 9.95
CA SER A 60 12.15 -6.55 8.52
C SER A 60 10.94 -5.82 7.92
N LEU A 61 11.21 -4.86 7.05
CA LEU A 61 10.20 -4.07 6.34
C LEU A 61 10.18 -4.51 4.89
N ASN A 62 9.14 -5.25 4.51
CA ASN A 62 8.95 -5.66 3.13
C ASN A 62 8.03 -4.69 2.38
N CYS A 63 8.41 -4.26 1.19
CA CYS A 63 7.70 -3.24 0.42
C CYS A 63 6.73 -3.80 -0.63
N TYR A 64 6.58 -5.13 -0.77
CA TYR A 64 5.73 -5.75 -1.79
C TYR A 64 4.28 -5.25 -1.73
N PHE A 65 3.69 -5.25 -0.53
CA PHE A 65 2.37 -4.66 -0.28
C PHE A 65 2.49 -3.31 0.41
N CYS A 66 3.34 -2.39 -0.07
CA CYS A 66 3.43 -1.04 0.52
C CYS A 66 2.06 -0.30 0.59
N ALA A 67 1.04 -0.74 -0.16
CA ALA A 67 -0.37 -0.49 0.14
C ALA A 67 -1.04 -1.71 0.79
N CYS A 68 -1.93 -1.47 1.75
CA CYS A 68 -2.72 -2.53 2.36
C CYS A 68 -3.91 -2.91 1.47
N MET A 69 -4.09 -4.21 1.19
CA MET A 69 -5.25 -4.77 0.47
C MET A 69 -6.60 -4.54 1.17
N HIS A 70 -6.56 -4.10 2.43
CA HIS A 70 -7.75 -3.78 3.21
C HIS A 70 -8.08 -2.29 3.23
N PHE A 71 -7.27 -1.43 2.59
CA PHE A 71 -7.53 0.00 2.50
C PHE A 71 -8.56 0.27 1.40
N ARG A 72 -9.70 0.84 1.76
CA ARG A 72 -10.77 1.21 0.82
C ARG A 72 -10.72 2.71 0.60
N PHE A 73 -10.84 3.15 -0.64
CA PHE A 73 -10.88 4.56 -0.99
C PHE A 73 -11.88 4.87 -2.09
N ASP A 74 -12.39 6.10 -2.06
CA ASP A 74 -13.12 6.73 -3.14
C ASP A 74 -12.64 8.20 -3.16
N ASP A 75 -12.22 8.69 -4.32
CA ASP A 75 -11.73 10.07 -4.48
C ASP A 75 -12.88 11.10 -4.48
N ASN A 76 -14.12 10.69 -4.74
CA ASN A 76 -15.32 11.54 -4.76
C ASN A 76 -15.91 11.72 -3.35
N SER A 77 -16.19 10.62 -2.64
CA SER A 77 -16.48 10.51 -1.20
C SER A 77 -17.26 9.23 -0.94
N ILE A 78 -16.87 8.48 0.08
CA ILE A 78 -17.54 7.24 0.52
C ILE A 78 -18.86 7.56 1.23
N LYS A 79 -18.83 8.55 2.12
CA LYS A 79 -19.98 9.03 2.90
C LYS A 79 -19.68 10.40 3.50
N VAL A 80 -20.72 11.05 4.00
CA VAL A 80 -20.60 12.26 4.83
C VAL A 80 -20.89 11.92 6.28
N GLU A 81 -19.98 12.29 7.19
CA GLU A 81 -20.10 12.05 8.62
C GLU A 81 -19.81 13.36 9.37
N GLY A 82 -20.77 13.84 10.18
CA GLY A 82 -20.60 15.10 10.92
C GLY A 82 -20.33 16.32 10.02
N GLY A 83 -20.80 16.31 8.77
CA GLY A 83 -20.52 17.36 7.79
C GLY A 83 -19.18 17.25 7.06
N LYS A 84 -18.35 16.24 7.39
CA LYS A 84 -17.07 15.96 6.73
C LYS A 84 -17.20 14.83 5.72
N ARG A 85 -16.44 14.89 4.63
CA ARG A 85 -16.37 13.81 3.63
C ARG A 85 -15.38 12.74 4.06
N VAL A 86 -15.83 11.49 4.09
CA VAL A 86 -14.96 10.33 4.30
C VAL A 86 -14.42 9.88 2.94
N TYR A 87 -13.11 9.76 2.81
CA TYR A 87 -12.44 9.33 1.57
C TYR A 87 -11.79 7.95 1.66
N SER A 88 -11.55 7.44 2.86
CA SER A 88 -10.98 6.10 3.04
C SER A 88 -11.29 5.47 4.39
N TYR A 89 -11.29 4.14 4.45
CA TYR A 89 -11.45 3.34 5.67
C TYR A 89 -10.70 2.01 5.59
N CYS A 90 -10.53 1.35 6.75
CA CYS A 90 -9.99 -0.01 6.83
C CYS A 90 -11.12 -1.04 6.83
N SER A 91 -11.20 -1.89 5.81
CA SER A 91 -12.26 -2.90 5.64
C SER A 91 -12.26 -4.02 6.69
N ILE A 92 -11.21 -4.14 7.49
CA ILE A 92 -11.09 -5.13 8.57
C ILE A 92 -11.09 -4.50 9.96
N GLU A 93 -11.34 -3.18 10.05
CA GLU A 93 -11.39 -2.44 11.32
C GLU A 93 -10.19 -2.77 12.22
N SER A 94 -8.99 -2.74 11.64
CA SER A 94 -7.77 -3.09 12.35
C SER A 94 -7.65 -2.26 13.62
N LYS A 95 -7.33 -2.88 14.75
CA LYS A 95 -7.05 -2.16 16.01
C LYS A 95 -5.91 -1.13 15.91
N ASN A 96 -5.12 -1.19 14.84
CA ASN A 96 -4.01 -0.28 14.56
C ASN A 96 -4.35 0.76 13.47
N SER A 97 -5.57 0.78 12.93
CA SER A 97 -6.03 1.90 12.11
C SER A 97 -6.55 3.04 12.99
N ALA A 98 -6.32 4.26 12.54
CA ALA A 98 -6.88 5.48 13.13
C ALA A 98 -7.55 6.32 12.03
N THR A 99 -8.11 7.47 12.41
CA THR A 99 -8.60 8.47 11.47
C THR A 99 -7.67 9.68 11.48
N PHE A 100 -7.42 10.22 10.29
CA PHE A 100 -6.83 11.53 10.09
C PHE A 100 -7.93 12.48 9.62
N GLU A 101 -8.27 13.43 10.48
CA GLU A 101 -9.34 14.39 10.20
C GLU A 101 -8.77 15.77 9.84
N THR A 102 -9.38 16.38 8.84
CA THR A 102 -9.20 17.80 8.54
C THR A 102 -10.48 18.56 8.90
N LYS A 103 -10.54 19.84 8.52
CA LYS A 103 -11.76 20.65 8.66
C LYS A 103 -12.94 20.02 7.91
N ASP A 104 -12.70 19.52 6.71
CA ASP A 104 -13.76 19.13 5.76
C ASP A 104 -13.70 17.63 5.37
N SER A 105 -12.67 16.89 5.82
CA SER A 105 -12.45 15.50 5.40
C SER A 105 -12.01 14.56 6.52
N ILE A 106 -12.23 13.25 6.28
CA ILE A 106 -11.76 12.15 7.12
C ILE A 106 -11.06 11.13 6.20
N HIS A 107 -9.85 10.75 6.59
CA HIS A 107 -9.04 9.73 5.92
C HIS A 107 -8.65 8.65 6.91
N ASN A 108 -8.43 7.43 6.43
CA ASN A 108 -7.88 6.37 7.26
C ASN A 108 -6.36 6.52 7.42
N ASP A 109 -5.89 6.49 8.66
CA ASP A 109 -4.48 6.51 9.02
C ASP A 109 -3.99 5.09 9.37
N CYS A 110 -3.03 4.60 8.59
CA CYS A 110 -2.40 3.29 8.75
C CYS A 110 -0.99 3.37 9.34
N SER A 111 -0.54 4.53 9.83
CA SER A 111 0.85 4.76 10.26
C SER A 111 1.30 3.82 11.40
N ASN A 112 0.36 3.31 12.19
CA ASN A 112 0.63 2.33 13.26
C ASN A 112 0.42 0.86 12.82
N CYS A 113 -0.04 0.61 11.60
CA CYS A 113 -0.37 -0.72 11.11
C CYS A 113 0.78 -1.32 10.28
N LYS A 114 1.29 -2.47 10.72
CA LYS A 114 2.43 -3.16 10.07
C LYS A 114 1.99 -4.34 9.18
N VAL A 115 0.69 -4.62 9.08
CA VAL A 115 0.12 -5.76 8.32
C VAL A 115 0.68 -5.87 6.90
N PRO A 116 0.64 -4.82 6.05
CA PRO A 116 1.15 -4.91 4.68
C PRO A 116 2.62 -5.32 4.56
N HIS A 117 3.45 -4.98 5.55
CA HIS A 117 4.91 -5.13 5.47
C HIS A 117 5.43 -6.47 5.98
N LYS A 118 4.55 -7.35 6.48
CA LYS A 118 4.93 -8.65 7.04
C LYS A 118 5.06 -9.69 5.94
N ALA A 119 6.23 -10.32 5.83
CA ALA A 119 6.50 -11.36 4.85
C ALA A 119 5.47 -12.51 4.85
N HIS A 120 4.95 -12.93 6.00
CA HIS A 120 3.91 -13.97 6.06
C HIS A 120 2.56 -13.51 5.50
N VAL A 121 2.20 -12.23 5.65
CA VAL A 121 0.98 -11.66 5.04
C VAL A 121 1.16 -11.63 3.53
N ILE A 122 2.32 -11.18 3.07
CA ILE A 122 2.66 -11.18 1.65
C ILE A 122 2.59 -12.59 1.07
N LYS A 123 3.24 -13.56 1.72
CA LYS A 123 3.23 -14.97 1.29
C LYS A 123 1.81 -15.54 1.21
N LYS A 124 0.92 -15.17 2.13
CA LYS A 124 -0.48 -15.64 2.14
C LYS A 124 -1.28 -15.15 0.94
N TYR A 125 -1.15 -13.87 0.58
CA TYR A 125 -1.97 -13.23 -0.47
C TYR A 125 -1.22 -12.95 -1.77
N PHE A 126 0.01 -13.46 -1.91
CA PHE A 126 0.87 -13.16 -3.06
C PHE A 126 0.18 -13.49 -4.39
N ASP A 127 0.12 -12.47 -5.23
CA ASP A 127 -0.06 -12.59 -6.68
C ASP A 127 1.00 -11.72 -7.36
N ARG A 128 1.49 -12.14 -8.53
CA ARG A 128 2.44 -11.36 -9.34
C ARG A 128 1.78 -10.13 -9.96
N ASP A 129 0.47 -10.14 -10.15
CA ASP A 129 -0.26 -8.91 -10.45
C ASP A 129 -0.74 -8.29 -9.14
N TRP A 130 -0.08 -7.20 -8.74
CA TRP A 130 -0.44 -6.45 -7.54
C TRP A 130 -1.91 -5.99 -7.55
N ARG A 131 -2.47 -5.70 -8.73
CA ARG A 131 -3.87 -5.29 -8.85
C ARG A 131 -4.85 -6.38 -8.45
N VAL A 132 -4.51 -7.66 -8.66
CA VAL A 132 -5.36 -8.78 -8.25
C VAL A 132 -5.57 -8.76 -6.73
N VAL A 133 -4.51 -8.50 -5.98
CA VAL A 133 -4.58 -8.43 -4.51
C VAL A 133 -5.30 -7.16 -4.03
N MET A 134 -5.19 -6.07 -4.80
CA MET A 134 -5.72 -4.76 -4.43
C MET A 134 -7.05 -4.42 -5.11
N GLN A 135 -7.68 -5.38 -5.78
CA GLN A 135 -8.86 -5.16 -6.63
C GLN A 135 -10.04 -4.52 -5.90
N ASP A 136 -10.15 -4.74 -4.59
CA ASP A 136 -11.23 -4.20 -3.77
C ASP A 136 -10.90 -2.81 -3.19
N CYS A 137 -9.73 -2.23 -3.46
CA CYS A 137 -9.29 -0.99 -2.83
C CYS A 137 -10.00 0.26 -3.38
N ASP A 138 -10.15 0.38 -4.70
CA ASP A 138 -10.95 1.44 -5.32
C ASP A 138 -12.42 1.02 -5.27
N ILE A 139 -13.23 1.75 -4.51
CA ILE A 139 -14.67 1.50 -4.38
C ILE A 139 -15.52 2.59 -5.04
N SER A 140 -14.89 3.43 -5.86
CA SER A 140 -15.60 4.47 -6.60
C SER A 140 -16.60 3.82 -7.57
N GLU A 141 -17.82 4.35 -7.63
CA GLU A 141 -18.79 3.96 -8.67
C GLU A 141 -18.39 4.58 -10.02
N ASP A 142 -18.57 3.83 -11.12
CA ASP A 142 -18.35 4.30 -12.50
C ASP A 142 -19.47 5.23 -13.00
#